data_AF-A0A971W7L0-F1
#
_entry.id   AF-A0A971W7L0-F1
#
_cell.length_a   1.000
_cell.length_b   1.000
_cell.length_c   1.000
_cell.angle_alpha   90.00
_cell.angle_beta   90.00
_cell.angle_gamma   90.00
#
_symmetry.space_group_name_H-M   'P 1'
#
loop_
_entity.id
_entity.type
_entity.pdbx_description
1 polymer ?
#
loop_
_entity_poly.entity_id
_entity_poly.type
_entity_poly.pdbx_seq_one_letter_code
_entity_poly.pdbx_strand_id
1 'polypeptide(L)'
;MRRCRLALLMLAMLFILFTSGCQNIQDLVKRDFSSQPSLIKVRIHFDRGDMVEGYVYELGLERSGKLYAGGSSISYIYDAQGNVVGSFNYQRVTYMEIIPPEDDNTAQ
;
A
#
# COMPACT_ATOMS: atom_id res chain seq x y z
N MET A 1 2.33 24.78 -55.63
CA MET A 1 1.86 25.59 -54.47
C MET A 1 0.67 25.00 -53.71
N ARG A 2 -0.42 24.52 -54.35
CA ARG A 2 -1.59 23.94 -53.64
C ARG A 2 -1.29 22.67 -52.82
N ARG A 3 -0.43 21.77 -53.30
CA ARG A 3 -0.04 20.53 -52.60
C ARG A 3 0.83 20.77 -51.35
N CYS A 4 1.79 21.71 -51.41
CA CYS A 4 2.53 22.15 -50.22
C CYS A 4 1.62 22.84 -49.19
N ARG A 5 0.67 23.68 -49.63
CA ARG A 5 -0.30 24.31 -48.72
C ARG A 5 -1.19 23.28 -48.02
N LEU A 6 -1.60 22.22 -48.72
CA LEU A 6 -2.39 21.13 -48.14
C LEU A 6 -1.57 20.33 -47.11
N ALA A 7 -0.30 20.02 -47.44
CA ALA A 7 0.60 19.33 -46.53
C ALA A 7 0.86 20.14 -45.24
N LEU A 8 1.00 21.46 -45.38
CA LEU A 8 1.23 22.37 -44.25
C LEU A 8 0.00 22.48 -43.35
N LEU A 9 -1.21 22.46 -43.93
CA LEU A 9 -2.47 22.43 -43.17
C LEU A 9 -2.66 21.11 -42.41
N MET A 10 -2.32 19.97 -43.02
CA MET A 10 -2.38 18.66 -42.35
C MET A 10 -1.37 18.56 -41.21
N LEU A 11 -0.16 19.10 -41.39
CA LEU A 11 0.87 19.16 -40.35
C LEU A 11 0.44 20.06 -39.17
N ALA A 12 -0.17 21.21 -39.47
CA ALA A 12 -0.69 22.11 -38.44
C ALA A 12 -1.84 21.47 -37.64
N MET A 13 -2.74 20.74 -38.31
CA MET A 13 -3.84 20.03 -37.65
C MET A 13 -3.32 18.93 -36.71
N LEU A 14 -2.29 18.20 -37.14
CA LEU A 14 -1.64 17.18 -36.32
C LEU A 14 -0.99 17.77 -35.06
N PHE A 15 -0.37 18.95 -35.18
CA PHE A 15 0.28 19.62 -34.05
C PHE A 15 -0.73 20.06 -32.97
N ILE A 16 -1.93 20.50 -33.37
CA ILE A 16 -3.01 20.87 -32.44
C ILE A 16 -3.57 19.64 -31.69
N LEU A 17 -3.58 18.47 -32.32
CA LEU A 17 -3.98 17.21 -31.68
C LEU A 17 -2.98 16.74 -30.61
N PHE A 18 -1.69 17.07 -30.76
CA PHE A 18 -0.67 16.68 -29.78
C PHE A 18 -0.61 17.60 -28.54
N THR A 19 -1.09 18.84 -28.62
CA THR A 19 -1.03 19.79 -27.49
C THR A 19 -2.22 19.70 -26.54
N SER A 20 -3.34 19.10 -26.95
CA SER A 20 -4.56 18.97 -26.14
C SER A 20 -4.55 17.81 -25.14
N GLY A 21 -3.52 16.96 -25.14
CA GLY A 21 -3.39 15.81 -24.24
C GLY A 21 -2.61 16.06 -22.93
N CYS A 22 -2.08 17.26 -22.71
CA CYS A 22 -1.19 17.55 -21.58
C CYS A 22 -1.90 18.30 -20.44
N GLN A 23 -3.08 17.83 -20.04
CA GLN A 23 -3.68 18.26 -18.78
C GLN A 23 -3.49 17.17 -17.73
N ASN A 24 -2.51 17.43 -16.87
CA ASN A 24 -2.44 16.89 -15.51
C ASN A 24 -2.01 15.41 -15.36
N ILE A 25 -0.93 15.02 -16.05
CA ILE A 25 -0.24 13.73 -15.84
C ILE A 25 0.45 13.68 -14.45
N GLN A 26 0.64 14.83 -13.81
CA GLN A 26 1.29 14.93 -12.49
C GLN A 26 0.49 14.25 -11.37
N ASP A 27 -0.85 14.24 -11.46
CA ASP A 27 -1.71 13.52 -10.51
C ASP A 27 -1.67 12.00 -10.71
N LEU A 28 -1.29 11.53 -11.91
CA LEU A 28 -1.10 10.10 -12.20
C LEU A 28 0.28 9.60 -11.74
N VAL A 29 1.28 10.48 -11.71
CA VAL A 29 2.65 10.16 -11.27
C VAL A 29 2.81 10.25 -9.74
N LYS A 30 1.97 11.03 -9.05
CA LYS A 30 1.93 11.13 -7.58
C LYS A 30 1.16 10.01 -6.88
N ARG A 31 0.93 8.85 -7.52
CA ARG A 31 0.64 7.66 -6.72
C ARG A 31 1.95 7.26 -6.07
N ASP A 32 2.07 7.55 -4.78
CA ASP A 32 3.16 7.11 -3.91
C ASP A 32 3.41 5.62 -4.09
N PHE A 33 4.34 5.26 -4.98
CA PHE A 33 4.98 3.95 -5.02
C PHE A 33 6.04 3.82 -3.91
N SER A 34 6.12 4.81 -3.01
CA SER A 34 7.09 4.89 -1.91
C SER A 34 6.62 4.21 -0.62
N SER A 35 5.33 3.94 -0.44
CA SER A 35 4.85 3.20 0.73
C SER A 35 4.78 1.71 0.41
N GLN A 36 5.92 1.01 0.41
CA GLN A 36 5.84 -0.39 0.85
C GLN A 36 5.07 -0.38 2.18
N PRO A 37 4.01 -1.17 2.35
CA PRO A 37 3.27 -1.18 3.59
C PRO A 37 4.27 -1.46 4.72
N SER A 38 4.41 -0.50 5.65
CA SER A 38 5.36 -0.64 6.75
C SER A 38 4.92 -1.82 7.60
N LEU A 39 5.80 -2.80 7.77
CA LEU A 39 5.58 -3.88 8.72
C LEU A 39 5.50 -3.30 10.13
N ILE A 40 4.44 -3.68 10.86
CA ILE A 40 4.19 -3.27 12.23
C ILE A 40 4.50 -4.47 13.12
N LYS A 41 5.45 -4.32 14.06
CA LYS A 41 5.72 -5.36 15.05
C LYS A 41 4.56 -5.41 16.05
N VAL A 42 4.00 -6.60 16.24
CA VAL A 42 2.84 -6.81 17.11
C VAL A 42 3.00 -8.05 17.97
N ARG A 43 2.35 -8.03 19.14
CA ARG A 43 2.01 -9.21 19.92
C ARG A 43 0.52 -9.50 19.74
N ILE A 44 0.19 -10.69 19.24
CA ILE A 44 -1.18 -11.14 18.99
C ILE A 44 -1.62 -12.00 20.17
N HIS A 45 -2.76 -11.64 20.77
CA HIS A 45 -3.38 -12.40 21.85
C HIS A 45 -4.62 -13.14 21.34
N PHE A 46 -4.65 -14.46 21.51
CA PHE A 46 -5.75 -15.31 21.05
C PHE A 46 -6.75 -15.64 22.17
N ASP A 47 -7.96 -16.00 21.77
CA ASP A 47 -9.10 -16.37 22.61
C ASP A 47 -8.83 -17.47 23.66
N ARG A 48 -7.83 -18.32 23.41
CA ARG A 48 -7.41 -19.42 24.30
C ARG A 48 -6.20 -19.09 25.18
N GLY A 49 -5.74 -17.85 25.17
CA GLY A 49 -4.57 -17.41 25.94
C GLY A 49 -3.23 -17.61 25.23
N ASP A 50 -3.22 -18.18 24.03
CA ASP A 50 -2.01 -18.27 23.19
C ASP A 50 -1.54 -16.85 22.81
N MET A 51 -0.22 -16.68 22.70
CA MET A 51 0.39 -15.41 22.28
C MET A 51 1.47 -15.65 21.23
N VAL A 52 1.51 -14.79 20.21
CA VAL A 52 2.53 -14.84 19.14
C VAL A 52 3.04 -13.44 18.84
N GLU A 53 4.35 -13.28 18.74
CA GLU A 53 4.99 -12.06 18.27
C GLU A 53 5.43 -12.20 16.81
N GLY A 54 5.31 -11.12 16.06
CA GLY A 54 5.76 -11.05 14.67
C GLY A 54 5.39 -9.72 14.04
N TYR A 55 5.37 -9.69 12.71
CA TYR A 55 5.06 -8.48 11.95
C TYR A 55 3.79 -8.66 11.12
N VAL A 56 3.04 -7.58 10.93
CA VAL A 56 1.86 -7.52 10.06
C VAL A 56 1.90 -6.24 9.20
N TYR A 57 1.37 -6.29 7.97
CA TYR A 57 1.31 -5.11 7.08
C TYR A 57 0.22 -4.11 7.47
N GLU A 58 -0.88 -4.62 7.99
CA GLU A 58 -2.01 -3.83 8.46
C GLU A 58 -2.71 -4.60 9.59
N LEU A 59 -3.30 -3.89 10.54
CA LEU A 59 -4.07 -4.47 11.64
C LEU A 59 -5.48 -4.92 11.19
N GLY A 60 -5.63 -5.33 9.92
CA GLY A 60 -6.94 -5.66 9.31
C GLY A 60 -7.98 -4.52 9.34
N LEU A 61 -7.60 -3.34 9.80
CA LEU A 61 -8.40 -2.12 9.79
C LEU A 61 -7.93 -1.30 8.60
N GLU A 62 -8.75 -1.23 7.57
CA GLU A 62 -8.53 -0.25 6.50
C GLU A 62 -8.41 1.15 7.14
N ARG A 63 -7.65 2.07 6.54
CA ARG A 63 -7.50 3.46 7.06
C ARG A 63 -8.83 4.19 7.27
N SER A 64 -9.91 3.69 6.67
CA SER A 64 -11.29 4.15 6.84
C SER A 64 -11.97 3.66 8.14
N GLY A 65 -11.31 2.80 8.93
CA GLY A 65 -11.87 2.12 10.09
C GLY A 65 -12.87 1.01 9.74
N LYS A 66 -12.99 0.63 8.47
CA LYS A 66 -13.93 -0.40 8.03
C LYS A 66 -13.28 -1.78 8.11
N LEU A 67 -13.88 -2.65 8.94
CA LEU A 67 -13.59 -4.08 8.97
C LEU A 67 -14.56 -4.80 8.02
N TYR A 68 -14.06 -5.37 6.93
CA TYR A 68 -14.87 -6.19 6.05
C TYR A 68 -15.05 -7.58 6.67
N ALA A 69 -16.13 -7.76 7.43
CA ALA A 69 -16.56 -9.06 7.91
C ALA A 69 -17.03 -9.91 6.70
N GLY A 70 -16.19 -10.84 6.26
CA GLY A 70 -16.47 -11.72 5.12
C GLY A 70 -15.26 -12.05 4.23
N GLY A 71 -14.09 -11.44 4.46
CA GLY A 71 -12.84 -11.77 3.76
C GLY A 71 -12.17 -13.07 4.25
N SER A 72 -11.06 -13.46 3.60
CA SER A 72 -10.23 -14.62 3.97
C SER A 72 -9.99 -14.64 5.48
N SER A 73 -10.43 -15.70 6.15
CA SER A 73 -10.29 -15.93 7.59
C SER A 73 -8.84 -16.19 8.01
N ILE A 74 -7.86 -15.97 7.13
CA ILE A 74 -6.45 -16.25 7.31
C ILE A 74 -5.67 -14.96 7.02
N SER A 75 -4.98 -14.49 8.06
CA SER A 75 -4.00 -13.40 8.03
C SER A 75 -2.60 -13.97 8.21
N TYR A 76 -1.58 -13.26 7.72
CA TYR A 76 -0.20 -13.74 7.76
C TYR A 76 0.62 -13.03 8.84
N ILE A 77 1.59 -13.76 9.38
CA ILE A 77 2.63 -13.26 10.26
C ILE A 77 3.91 -13.24 9.44
N TYR A 78 4.60 -12.11 9.50
CA TYR A 78 5.85 -11.88 8.79
C TYR A 78 7.02 -11.80 9.77
N ASP A 79 8.22 -12.09 9.29
CA ASP A 79 9.47 -11.67 9.94
C ASP A 79 9.80 -10.21 9.62
N ALA A 80 10.91 -9.71 10.17
CA ALA A 80 11.37 -8.33 9.96
C ALA A 80 11.79 -8.04 8.51
N GLN A 81 12.04 -9.08 7.72
CA GLN A 81 12.40 -8.98 6.30
C GLN A 81 11.16 -9.07 5.39
N GLY A 82 9.97 -9.30 5.96
CA GLY A 82 8.73 -9.43 5.22
C GLY A 82 8.46 -10.82 4.64
N ASN A 83 9.18 -11.85 5.09
CA ASN A 83 8.87 -13.22 4.72
C ASN A 83 7.74 -13.76 5.59
N VAL A 84 6.84 -14.55 5.01
CA VAL A 84 5.77 -15.22 5.75
C VAL A 84 6.36 -16.30 6.65
N VAL A 85 6.14 -16.18 7.96
CA VAL A 85 6.58 -17.17 8.96
C VAL A 85 5.42 -17.88 9.63
N GLY A 86 4.19 -17.43 9.39
CA GLY A 86 2.99 -18.08 9.90
C GLY A 86 1.70 -17.48 9.37
N SER A 87 0.60 -18.06 9.80
CA SER A 87 -0.73 -17.51 9.54
C SER A 87 -1.66 -17.76 10.72
N PHE A 88 -2.68 -16.91 10.85
CA PHE A 88 -3.62 -16.96 11.95
C PHE A 88 -5.03 -16.62 11.49
N ASN A 89 -6.02 -17.09 12.25
CA ASN A 89 -7.41 -16.71 12.02
C ASN A 89 -7.78 -15.48 12.85
N TYR A 90 -8.16 -14.40 12.17
CA TYR A 90 -8.52 -13.14 12.79
C TYR A 90 -9.70 -13.26 13.77
N GLN A 91 -10.63 -14.19 13.54
CA GLN A 91 -11.76 -14.45 14.44
C GLN A 91 -11.33 -15.00 15.81
N ARG A 92 -10.12 -15.56 15.90
CA ARG A 92 -9.56 -16.07 17.15
C ARG A 92 -8.75 -15.02 17.90
N VAL A 93 -8.51 -13.86 17.31
CA VAL A 93 -7.74 -12.78 17.94
C VAL A 93 -8.64 -12.03 18.91
N THR A 94 -8.21 -11.93 20.17
CA THR A 94 -8.86 -11.08 21.16
C THR A 94 -8.41 -9.62 21.01
N TYR A 95 -7.10 -9.39 20.91
CA TYR A 95 -6.51 -8.08 20.59
C TYR A 95 -5.07 -8.22 20.07
N MET A 96 -4.54 -7.14 19.51
CA MET A 96 -3.12 -7.01 19.16
C MET A 96 -2.52 -5.80 19.87
N GLU A 97 -1.32 -5.98 20.42
CA GLU A 97 -0.51 -4.92 21.01
C GLU A 97 0.59 -4.53 20.01
N ILE A 98 0.74 -3.23 19.73
CA ILE A 98 1.86 -2.74 18.92
C ILE A 98 3.10 -2.69 19.81
N ILE A 99 4.17 -3.34 19.37
CA ILE A 99 5.48 -3.25 20.02
C ILE A 99 6.24 -2.10 19.34
N PRO A 100 6.49 -0.97 20.03
CA PRO A 100 7.27 0.11 19.44
C PRO A 100 8.67 -0.37 19.08
N PRO A 101 9.32 0.23 18.07
CA PRO A 101 10.74 -0.01 17.85
C PRO A 101 11.50 0.37 19.13
N GLU A 102 12.53 -0.42 19.47
CA GLU A 102 13.43 -0.04 20.55
C GLU A 102 14.10 1.29 20.16
N ASP A 103 13.87 2.35 20.95
CA ASP A 103 14.56 3.63 20.78
C ASP A 103 16.04 3.41 21.11
N ASP A 104 16.90 3.48 20.10
CA ASP A 104 18.36 3.37 20.18
C ASP A 104 19.01 4.60 20.85
N ASN A 105 18.35 5.17 21.87
CA ASN A 105 18.73 6.42 22.56
C ASN A 105 18.97 6.23 24.07
N THR A 106 19.23 5.02 24.54
CA THR A 106 19.70 4.74 25.91
C THR A 106 21.06 4.06 25.91
N ALA A 107 22.02 4.68 25.23
CA ALA A 107 23.44 4.40 25.40
C ALA A 107 24.25 5.68 25.15
N GLN A 108 24.21 6.61 26.11
CA GLN A 108 25.23 7.65 26.30
C GLN A 108 25.24 8.14 27.74
#